data_AF-A0A9E8QHE4-F1
#
_entry.id   AF-A0A9E8QHE4-F1
#
_cell.length_a   1.000
_cell.length_b   1.000
_cell.length_c   1.000
_cell.angle_alpha   90.00
_cell.angle_beta   90.00
_cell.angle_gamma   90.00
#
_symmetry.space_group_name_H-M   'P 1'
#
loop_
_entity.id
_entity.type
_entity.pdbx_description
1 polymer ?
#
loop_
_entity_poly.entity_id
_entity_poly.type
_entity_poly.pdbx_seq_one_letter_code
_entity_poly.pdbx_strand_id
1 'polypeptide(L)'
;MTKTIDSSPDLTPGQARALVELVAITAAGDTATGWLMARRLWPDSPAWNRRTRGRRTGTVAGAMGGTMPMLGAKPLWALEELGLAMQARDRQWVATSAGKARAKAGA
;
A
#
# COMPACT_ATOMS: atom_id res chain seq x y z
N MET A 1 -20.32 -21.61 -25.15
CA MET A 1 -20.50 -20.36 -24.37
C MET A 1 -19.48 -20.34 -23.26
N THR A 2 -18.29 -19.81 -23.53
CA THR A 2 -17.21 -19.67 -22.53
C THR A 2 -17.55 -18.49 -21.62
N LYS A 3 -18.05 -18.78 -20.41
CA LYS A 3 -18.09 -17.80 -19.32
C LYS A 3 -16.64 -17.53 -18.93
N THR A 4 -16.07 -16.44 -19.44
CA THR A 4 -14.88 -15.83 -18.85
C THR A 4 -15.31 -15.32 -17.49
N ILE A 5 -15.08 -16.11 -16.44
CA ILE A 5 -15.23 -15.63 -15.07
C ILE A 5 -14.04 -14.71 -14.86
N ASP A 6 -14.29 -13.41 -14.98
CA ASP A 6 -13.32 -12.37 -14.62
C ASP A 6 -13.20 -12.37 -13.08
N SER A 7 -12.55 -13.40 -12.54
CA SER A 7 -12.38 -13.64 -11.11
C SER A 7 -11.30 -12.74 -10.50
N SER A 8 -11.09 -11.54 -11.03
CA SER A 8 -10.18 -10.58 -10.40
C SER A 8 -10.82 -10.13 -9.09
N PRO A 9 -10.23 -10.44 -7.92
CA PRO A 9 -10.82 -10.06 -6.64
C PRO A 9 -11.02 -8.54 -6.59
N ASP A 10 -12.18 -8.12 -6.09
CA ASP A 10 -12.49 -6.70 -5.92
C ASP A 10 -11.50 -6.09 -4.93
N LEU A 11 -10.88 -4.98 -5.33
CA LEU A 11 -9.98 -4.25 -4.44
C LEU A 11 -10.79 -3.57 -3.35
N THR A 12 -10.36 -3.72 -2.11
CA THR A 12 -10.88 -2.88 -1.04
C THR A 12 -10.62 -1.40 -1.36
N PRO A 13 -11.43 -0.45 -0.86
CA PRO A 13 -11.20 0.97 -1.10
C PRO A 13 -9.79 1.45 -0.73
N GLY A 14 -9.20 0.85 0.31
CA GLY A 14 -7.82 1.12 0.72
C GLY A 14 -6.78 0.63 -0.29
N GLN A 15 -6.96 -0.59 -0.81
CA GLN A 15 -6.08 -1.14 -1.86
C GLN A 15 -6.21 -0.36 -3.17
N ALA A 16 -7.43 0.03 -3.56
CA ALA A 16 -7.66 0.83 -4.75
C ALA A 16 -6.93 2.19 -4.67
N ARG A 17 -7.03 2.89 -3.53
CA ARG A 17 -6.28 4.14 -3.29
C ARG A 17 -4.77 3.91 -3.30
N ALA A 18 -4.29 2.85 -2.66
CA ALA A 18 -2.87 2.52 -2.65
C ALA A 18 -2.33 2.18 -4.05
N LEU A 19 -3.14 1.54 -4.89
CA LEU A 19 -2.78 1.23 -6.27
C LEU A 19 -2.62 2.49 -7.11
N VAL A 20 -3.53 3.46 -6.97
CA VAL A 20 -3.44 4.76 -7.65
C VAL A 20 -2.15 5.48 -7.27
N GLU A 21 -1.84 5.57 -5.98
CA GLU A 21 -0.60 6.20 -5.50
C GLU A 21 0.65 5.45 -5.96
N LEU A 22 0.63 4.11 -5.96
CA LEU A 22 1.74 3.30 -6.43
C LEU A 22 2.01 3.54 -7.92
N VAL A 23 0.96 3.61 -8.74
CA VAL A 23 1.07 3.91 -10.18
C VAL A 23 1.61 5.32 -10.39
N ALA A 24 1.14 6.30 -9.62
CA ALA A 24 1.64 7.67 -9.70
C ALA A 24 3.14 7.77 -9.35
N ILE A 25 3.58 7.10 -8.27
CA ILE A 25 4.99 7.03 -7.87
C ILE A 25 5.83 6.36 -8.98
N THR A 26 5.35 5.22 -9.49
CA THR A 26 6.06 4.47 -10.54
C THR A 26 6.14 5.28 -11.85
N ALA A 27 5.10 6.04 -12.19
CA ALA A 27 5.06 6.89 -13.38
C ALA A 27 6.05 8.07 -13.28
N ALA A 28 6.36 8.52 -12.07
CA ALA A 28 7.41 9.52 -11.82
C ALA A 28 8.83 8.94 -11.89
N GLY A 29 8.99 7.63 -12.11
CA GLY A 29 10.29 6.95 -12.12
C GLY A 29 10.80 6.56 -10.73
N ASP A 30 9.98 6.73 -9.69
CA ASP A 30 10.33 6.40 -8.31
C ASP A 30 9.81 5.03 -7.88
N THR A 31 10.28 4.56 -6.73
CA THR A 31 9.78 3.34 -6.07
C THR A 31 9.01 3.68 -4.80
N ALA A 32 7.92 2.98 -4.56
CA ALA A 32 7.14 3.15 -3.34
C ALA A 32 7.82 2.40 -2.18
N THR A 33 8.00 3.08 -1.07
CA THR A 33 8.34 2.46 0.22
C THR A 33 7.14 2.50 1.14
N GLY A 34 7.12 1.67 2.18
CA GLY A 34 6.08 1.74 3.21
C GLY A 34 5.95 3.14 3.84
N TRP A 35 7.06 3.86 4.02
CA TRP A 35 7.04 5.24 4.53
C TRP A 35 6.40 6.22 3.54
N LEU A 36 6.83 6.19 2.27
CA LEU A 36 6.29 7.06 1.23
C LEU A 36 4.79 6.80 1.03
N MET A 37 4.41 5.53 0.97
CA MET A 37 3.02 5.12 0.80
C MET A 37 2.16 5.58 1.99
N ALA A 38 2.67 5.44 3.22
CA ALA A 38 1.97 5.94 4.39
C ALA A 38 1.76 7.47 4.35
N ARG A 39 2.75 8.24 3.86
CA ARG A 39 2.62 9.70 3.69
C ARG A 39 1.59 10.07 2.63
N ARG A 40 1.48 9.30 1.55
CA ARG A 40 0.49 9.53 0.50
C ARG A 40 -0.93 9.19 0.97
N LEU A 41 -1.10 8.06 1.65
CA LEU A 41 -2.41 7.58 2.07
C LEU A 41 -2.97 8.33 3.29
N TRP A 42 -2.09 8.78 4.19
CA TRP A 42 -2.47 9.39 5.45
C TRP A 42 -1.57 10.57 5.83
N PRO A 43 -1.53 11.64 5.03
CA PRO A 43 -0.65 12.79 5.27
C PRO A 43 -0.92 13.46 6.63
N ASP A 44 -2.19 13.60 7.00
CA ASP A 44 -2.62 14.35 8.20
C ASP A 44 -2.80 13.47 9.44
N SER A 45 -2.32 12.22 9.41
CA SER A 45 -2.53 11.30 10.52
C SER A 45 -1.81 11.78 11.78
N PRO A 46 -2.52 11.91 12.93
CA PRO A 46 -1.87 12.25 14.20
C PRO A 46 -0.88 11.16 14.64
N ALA A 47 -0.93 9.96 14.05
CA ALA A 47 0.03 8.89 14.30
C ALA A 47 1.47 9.23 13.87
N TRP A 48 1.67 10.23 13.01
CA TRP A 48 3.01 10.76 12.71
C TRP A 48 3.69 11.39 13.92
N ASN A 49 2.92 12.08 14.77
CA ASN A 49 3.42 12.79 15.95
C ASN A 49 3.43 11.94 17.21
N ARG A 50 2.73 10.79 17.21
CA ARG A 50 2.77 9.81 18.28
C ARG A 50 4.09 9.03 18.20
N ARG A 51 5.16 9.60 18.78
CA ARG A 51 6.43 8.88 18.97
C ARG A 51 6.15 7.56 19.70
N THR A 52 6.38 6.43 19.03
CA THR A 52 6.53 5.09 19.64
C THR A 52 7.83 5.03 20.44
N ARG A 53 7.94 5.88 21.46
CA ARG A 53 9.03 5.85 22.44
C ARG A 53 8.46 5.89 23.86
N GLY A 54 7.43 5.08 24.11
CA GLY A 54 7.13 4.60 25.45
C GLY A 54 7.98 3.36 25.71
N ARG A 55 9.08 3.50 26.45
CA ARG A 55 9.78 2.36 27.03
C ARG A 55 8.78 1.64 27.96
N ARG A 56 8.47 0.39 27.64
CA ARG A 56 8.22 -0.70 28.59
C ARG A 56 7.26 -0.39 29.75
N THR A 57 5.96 -0.54 29.49
CA THR A 57 4.99 -1.04 30.48
C THR A 57 3.85 -1.66 29.69
N GLY A 58 3.37 -2.81 30.15
CA GLY A 58 2.37 -3.62 29.46
C GLY A 58 1.13 -2.80 29.07
N THR A 59 0.43 -3.31 28.06
CA THR A 59 -0.99 -3.00 27.81
C THR A 59 -1.33 -1.56 27.40
N VAL A 60 -0.49 -0.92 26.57
CA VAL A 60 -0.96 0.22 25.76
C VAL A 60 -1.19 -0.25 24.33
N ALA A 61 -2.46 -0.33 23.94
CA ALA A 61 -2.96 -0.63 22.60
C ALA A 61 -2.58 0.43 21.53
N GLY A 62 -1.47 1.15 21.70
CA GLY A 62 -0.83 1.95 20.66
C GLY A 62 0.05 1.12 19.71
N ALA A 63 0.21 -0.19 19.99
CA ALA A 63 1.04 -1.13 19.25
C ALA A 63 0.25 -2.24 18.52
N MET A 64 -1.07 -2.12 18.34
CA MET A 64 -1.84 -3.08 17.54
C MET A 64 -1.87 -2.77 16.02
N GLY A 65 -1.28 -1.63 15.59
CA GLY A 65 -1.30 -1.19 14.18
C GLY A 65 0.02 -1.33 13.40
N GLY A 66 1.17 -1.43 14.07
CA GLY A 66 2.49 -1.24 13.46
C GLY A 66 2.85 0.24 13.28
N THR A 67 4.12 0.55 13.04
CA THR A 67 4.59 1.92 12.74
C THR A 67 3.95 2.43 11.44
N MET A 68 3.82 3.75 11.25
CA MET A 68 3.27 4.32 10.00
C MET A 68 3.87 3.72 8.72
N PRO A 69 5.21 3.50 8.62
CA PRO A 69 5.78 2.78 7.49
C PRO A 69 5.26 1.36 7.27
N MET A 70 4.95 0.63 8.34
CA MET A 70 4.38 -0.71 8.24
C MET A 70 2.91 -0.67 7.79
N LEU A 71 2.15 0.34 8.22
CA LEU A 71 0.79 0.58 7.71
C LEU A 71 0.78 0.90 6.22
N GLY A 72 1.76 1.66 5.71
CA GLY A 72 1.91 1.91 4.27
C GLY A 72 2.45 0.70 3.49
N ALA A 73 3.19 -0.21 4.12
CA ALA A 73 3.67 -1.43 3.48
C ALA A 73 2.58 -2.51 3.33
N LYS A 74 1.64 -2.61 4.27
CA LYS A 74 0.52 -3.57 4.22
C LYS A 74 -0.26 -3.58 2.89
N PRO A 75 -0.73 -2.43 2.37
CA PRO A 75 -1.42 -2.43 1.08
C PRO A 75 -0.47 -2.77 -0.08
N LEU A 76 0.83 -2.48 0.01
CA LEU A 76 1.79 -2.88 -1.03
C LEU A 76 1.97 -4.39 -1.09
N TRP A 77 2.05 -5.07 0.06
CA TRP A 77 2.07 -6.53 0.13
C TRP A 77 0.80 -7.14 -0.45
N ALA A 78 -0.37 -6.60 -0.08
CA ALA A 78 -1.62 -7.09 -0.63
C ALA A 78 -1.72 -6.89 -2.16
N LEU A 79 -1.23 -5.77 -2.69
CA LEU A 79 -1.17 -5.54 -4.14
C LEU A 79 -0.16 -6.46 -4.84
N GLU A 80 0.92 -6.84 -4.15
CA GLU A 80 1.90 -7.81 -4.63
C GLU A 80 1.32 -9.22 -4.70
N GLU A 81 0.58 -9.66 -3.67
CA GLU A 81 -0.16 -10.93 -3.68
C GLU A 81 -1.19 -11.00 -4.84
N LEU A 82 -1.74 -9.85 -5.23
CA LEU A 82 -2.66 -9.72 -6.37
C LEU A 82 -1.96 -9.54 -7.72
N GLY A 83 -0.62 -9.52 -7.77
CA GLY A 83 0.16 -9.32 -9.00
C GLY A 83 0.08 -7.90 -9.58
N LEU A 84 -0.44 -6.93 -8.82
CA LEU A 84 -0.59 -5.52 -9.22
C LEU A 84 0.64 -4.67 -8.84
N ALA A 85 1.41 -5.14 -7.86
CA ALA A 85 2.69 -4.58 -7.46
C ALA A 85 3.78 -5.64 -7.54
N MET A 86 5.02 -5.20 -7.64
CA MET A 86 6.19 -6.07 -7.55
C MET A 86 7.27 -5.39 -6.71
N GLN A 87 7.92 -6.15 -5.83
CA GLN A 87 9.08 -5.65 -5.10
C GLN A 87 10.29 -5.56 -6.05
N ALA A 88 10.75 -4.34 -6.32
CA ALA A 88 11.90 -4.08 -7.19
C ALA A 88 13.24 -4.28 -6.47
N ARG A 89 13.29 -3.92 -5.18
CA ARG A 89 14.43 -4.10 -4.27
C ARG A 89 13.92 -4.07 -2.82
N ASP A 90 14.73 -4.47 -1.85
CA ASP A 90 14.43 -4.47 -0.41
C ASP A 90 13.45 -3.35 0.01
N ARG A 91 12.18 -3.74 0.22
CA ARG A 91 11.09 -2.84 0.67
C ARG A 91 10.79 -1.65 -0.26
N GLN A 92 11.04 -1.83 -1.55
CA GLN A 92 10.72 -0.90 -2.64
C GLN A 92 9.80 -1.60 -3.64
N TRP A 93 8.63 -1.02 -3.88
CA TRP A 93 7.62 -1.57 -4.78
C TRP A 93 7.43 -0.68 -6.01
N VAL A 94 7.10 -1.31 -7.12
CA VAL A 94 6.68 -0.66 -8.36
C VAL A 94 5.36 -1.27 -8.84
N ALA A 95 4.56 -0.48 -9.54
CA ALA A 95 3.35 -0.99 -10.19
C ALA A 95 3.72 -1.88 -11.37
N THR A 96 3.11 -3.07 -11.46
CA THR A 96 3.22 -3.94 -12.64
C THR A 96 2.40 -3.36 -13.80
N SER A 97 2.55 -3.93 -15.00
CA SER A 97 1.68 -3.58 -16.14
C SER A 97 0.21 -3.85 -15.83
N ALA A 98 -0.10 -4.95 -15.14
CA ALA A 98 -1.44 -5.27 -14.66
C ALA A 98 -1.94 -4.23 -13.64
N GLY A 99 -1.10 -3.82 -12.68
CA GLY A 99 -1.41 -2.75 -11.74
C GLY A 99 -1.75 -1.43 -12.42
N LYS A 100 -0.97 -1.03 -13.42
CA LYS A 100 -1.21 0.19 -14.22
C LYS A 100 -2.53 0.10 -15.00
N ALA A 101 -2.81 -1.04 -15.64
CA ALA A 101 -4.05 -1.25 -16.37
C ALA A 101 -5.28 -1.22 -15.44
N ARG A 102 -5.18 -1.88 -14.28
CA ARG A 102 -6.25 -1.94 -13.27
C ARG A 102 -6.54 -0.55 -12.69
N ALA A 103 -5.51 0.25 -12.40
CA ALA A 103 -5.68 1.63 -11.92
C ALA A 103 -6.43 2.51 -12.94
N LYS A 104 -6.17 2.32 -14.24
CA LYS A 104 -6.85 3.05 -15.32
C LYS A 104 -8.31 2.62 -15.52
N ALA A 105 -8.64 1.36 -15.23
CA ALA A 105 -9.98 0.81 -15.41
C ALA A 105 -10.93 1.13 -14.23
N GLY A 106 -10.39 1.47 -13.06
CA GLY A 106 -11.17 1.81 -11.86
C GLY A 106 -11.20 3.30 -11.50
N ALA A 107 -10.61 4.16 -12.33
CA ALA A 107 -10.68 5.62 -12.24
C ALA A 107 -11.73 6.16 -13.22
#